data_AF-A0A815WTD8-F1
#
_entry.id   AF-A0A815WTD8-F1
#
_cell.length_a   1.000
_cell.length_b   1.000
_cell.length_c   1.000
_cell.angle_alpha   90.00
_cell.angle_beta   90.00
_cell.angle_gamma   90.00
#
_symmetry.space_group_name_H-M   'P 1'
#
loop_
_entity.id
_entity.type
_entity.pdbx_description
1 polymer ?
#
loop_
_entity_poly.entity_id
_entity_poly.type
_entity_poly.pdbx_seq_one_letter_code
_entity_poly.pdbx_strand_id
1 'polypeptide(L)'
;MVKKSEQEDLVNDVESLQLTQDERIFIKASNLFVKKWSKKEPNFIEYFQNEWLTTHNACYEGVGHFTPSTNNALEATNNVIKKEHTLRERLPLSRFKVLAFEIVEKWSKCYERGLKKYNYKQTISLELWTTGYQWVKLNKSILSTECDNLVQYYIPAGDETKIIN
;
A
#
# COMPACT_ATOMS: atom_id res chain seq x y z
N MET A 1 -21.35 25.98 -1.82
CA MET A 1 -20.61 25.44 -2.98
C MET A 1 -19.14 25.75 -2.72
N VAL A 2 -18.37 24.71 -2.41
CA VAL A 2 -16.96 24.80 -1.98
C VAL A 2 -16.11 25.31 -3.14
N LYS A 3 -15.17 26.22 -2.89
CA LYS A 3 -14.24 26.65 -3.94
C LYS A 3 -13.33 25.46 -4.29
N LYS A 4 -13.04 25.27 -5.58
CA LYS A 4 -12.23 24.15 -6.07
C LYS A 4 -10.90 23.99 -5.30
N SER A 5 -10.26 25.09 -4.93
CA SER A 5 -9.03 25.11 -4.12
C SER A 5 -9.21 24.53 -2.71
N GLU A 6 -10.36 24.77 -2.07
CA GLU A 6 -10.63 24.24 -0.73
C GLU A 6 -10.94 22.74 -0.74
N GLN A 7 -11.47 22.22 -1.85
CA GLN A 7 -11.63 20.79 -2.03
C GLN A 7 -10.28 20.08 -2.19
N GLU A 8 -9.38 20.68 -2.97
CA GLU A 8 -8.00 20.20 -3.13
C GLU A 8 -7.27 20.20 -1.77
N ASP A 9 -7.39 21.28 -0.99
CA ASP A 9 -6.82 21.35 0.36
C ASP A 9 -7.37 20.27 1.30
N LEU A 10 -8.68 19.98 1.24
CA LEU A 10 -9.30 18.94 2.05
C LEU A 10 -8.76 17.56 1.69
N VAL A 11 -8.65 17.26 0.40
CA VAL A 11 -8.11 15.99 -0.09
C VAL A 11 -6.65 15.83 0.34
N ASN A 12 -5.82 16.86 0.17
CA ASN A 12 -4.42 16.84 0.60
C ASN A 12 -4.27 16.59 2.11
N ASP A 13 -5.15 17.16 2.93
CA ASP A 13 -5.14 16.92 4.37
C ASP A 13 -5.57 15.47 4.71
N VAL A 14 -6.54 14.90 3.98
CA VAL A 14 -6.93 13.48 4.14
C VAL A 14 -5.79 12.55 3.75
N GLU A 15 -5.11 12.82 2.63
CA GLU A 15 -3.92 12.06 2.22
C GLU A 15 -2.82 12.17 3.27
N SER A 16 -2.58 13.36 3.82
CA SER A 16 -1.60 13.57 4.89
C SER A 16 -1.93 12.77 6.16
N LEU A 17 -3.22 12.64 6.51
CA LEU A 17 -3.66 11.75 7.60
C LEU A 17 -3.32 10.29 7.28
N GLN A 18 -3.67 9.83 6.07
CA GLN A 18 -3.46 8.45 5.64
C GLN A 18 -1.97 8.06 5.67
N LEU A 19 -1.07 8.96 5.24
CA LEU A 19 0.38 8.71 5.21
C LEU A 19 1.05 8.64 6.59
N THR A 20 0.28 8.79 7.67
CA THR A 20 0.85 8.71 9.01
C THR A 20 1.30 7.29 9.32
N GLN A 21 2.48 7.15 9.93
CA GLN A 21 3.07 5.85 10.30
C GLN A 21 2.88 5.49 11.78
N ASP A 22 2.54 6.45 12.64
CA ASP A 22 2.38 6.26 14.09
C ASP A 22 0.96 6.59 14.53
N GLU A 23 0.36 5.71 15.32
CA GLU A 23 -1.01 5.85 15.83
C GLU A 23 -1.22 7.16 16.62
N ARG A 24 -0.25 7.55 17.45
CA ARG A 24 -0.36 8.75 18.29
C ARG A 24 -0.33 10.01 17.43
N ILE A 25 0.50 10.01 16.39
CA ILE A 25 0.51 11.09 15.40
C ILE A 25 -0.83 11.12 14.67
N PHE A 26 -1.36 9.97 14.26
CA PHE A 26 -2.62 9.87 13.54
C PHE A 26 -3.80 10.41 14.36
N ILE A 27 -3.91 10.04 15.64
CA ILE A 27 -4.94 10.54 16.55
C ILE A 27 -4.85 12.06 16.71
N LYS A 28 -3.63 12.60 16.92
CA LYS A 28 -3.44 14.05 17.05
C LYS A 28 -3.79 14.80 15.76
N ALA A 29 -3.32 14.30 14.62
CA ALA A 29 -3.59 14.89 13.32
C ALA A 29 -5.09 14.83 13.00
N SER A 30 -5.78 13.73 13.34
CA SER A 30 -7.23 13.58 13.17
C SER A 30 -8.02 14.62 13.97
N ASN A 31 -7.62 14.89 15.22
CA ASN A 31 -8.23 15.95 16.02
C ASN A 31 -8.03 17.34 15.41
N LEU A 32 -6.85 17.62 14.86
CA LEU A 32 -6.57 18.88 14.16
C LEU A 32 -7.37 19.01 12.86
N PHE A 33 -7.48 17.91 12.09
CA PHE A 33 -8.26 17.84 10.85
C PHE A 33 -9.74 18.15 11.09
N VAL A 34 -10.37 17.49 12.07
CA VAL A 34 -11.75 17.76 12.47
C VAL A 34 -11.93 19.22 12.87
N LYS A 35 -11.01 19.75 13.68
CA LYS A 35 -11.07 21.15 14.12
C LYS A 35 -10.97 22.13 12.94
N LYS A 36 -10.12 21.85 11.95
CA LYS A 36 -9.93 22.68 10.75
C LYS A 36 -11.17 22.70 9.87
N TRP A 37 -11.76 21.54 9.61
CA TRP A 37 -12.79 21.37 8.59
C TRP A 37 -14.23 21.37 9.12
N SER A 38 -14.47 21.14 10.42
CA SER A 38 -15.82 21.09 11.02
C SER A 38 -16.68 22.33 10.74
N LYS A 39 -16.06 23.52 10.63
CA LYS A 39 -16.79 24.76 10.30
C LYS A 39 -17.04 24.95 8.80
N LYS A 40 -16.19 24.36 7.96
CA LYS A 40 -16.24 24.52 6.50
C LYS A 40 -17.12 23.45 5.85
N GLU A 41 -16.93 22.19 6.25
CA GLU A 41 -17.58 21.01 5.69
C GLU A 41 -18.20 20.12 6.80
N PRO A 42 -19.17 20.63 7.57
CA PRO A 42 -19.69 19.95 8.76
C PRO A 42 -20.24 18.54 8.47
N ASN A 43 -21.03 18.38 7.40
CA ASN A 43 -21.65 17.09 7.05
C ASN A 43 -20.60 16.04 6.66
N PHE A 44 -19.56 16.45 5.93
CA PHE A 44 -18.48 15.55 5.56
C PHE A 44 -17.68 15.14 6.79
N ILE A 45 -17.37 16.09 7.68
CA ILE A 45 -16.59 15.80 8.88
C ILE A 45 -17.35 14.91 9.85
N GLU A 46 -18.65 15.13 10.04
CA GLU A 46 -19.49 14.22 10.83
C GLU A 46 -19.44 12.79 10.27
N TYR A 47 -19.65 12.63 8.97
CA TYR A 47 -19.52 11.33 8.30
C TYR A 47 -18.12 10.73 8.47
N PHE A 48 -17.07 11.51 8.19
CA PHE A 48 -15.69 11.05 8.22
C PHE A 48 -15.26 10.62 9.62
N GLN A 49 -15.67 11.36 10.66
CA GLN A 49 -15.40 11.00 12.04
C GLN A 49 -16.06 9.68 12.43
N ASN A 50 -17.33 9.49 12.09
CA ASN A 50 -18.07 8.29 12.44
C ASN A 50 -17.51 7.07 11.70
N GLU A 51 -17.29 7.19 10.39
CA GLU A 51 -16.85 6.05 9.58
C GLU A 51 -15.37 5.75 9.70
N TRP A 52 -14.50 6.77 9.54
CA TRP A 52 -13.07 6.55 9.33
C TRP A 52 -12.21 6.81 10.57
N LEU A 53 -12.70 7.58 11.54
CA LEU A 53 -11.96 7.83 12.79
C LEU A 53 -12.48 7.01 13.98
N THR A 54 -13.73 6.52 13.90
CA THR A 54 -14.37 5.75 14.98
C THR A 54 -14.55 4.29 14.59
N THR A 55 -15.32 3.99 13.53
CA THR A 55 -15.63 2.60 13.14
C THR A 55 -14.45 1.92 12.45
N HIS A 56 -13.80 2.60 11.51
CA HIS A 56 -12.69 2.07 10.71
C HIS A 56 -11.41 2.88 10.92
N ASN A 57 -11.01 3.05 12.19
CA ASN A 57 -9.87 3.88 12.61
C ASN A 57 -8.48 3.42 12.12
N ALA A 58 -8.42 2.33 11.36
CA ALA A 58 -7.22 1.78 10.74
C ALA A 58 -6.89 2.41 9.37
N CYS A 59 -7.38 3.61 9.08
CA CYS A 59 -7.25 4.25 7.76
C CYS A 59 -5.91 4.99 7.56
N TYR A 60 -4.82 4.55 8.21
CA TYR A 60 -3.47 5.10 8.07
C TYR A 60 -2.44 4.01 7.81
N GLU A 61 -1.39 4.33 7.07
CA GLU A 61 -0.38 3.38 6.57
C GLU A 61 0.32 2.61 7.71
N GLY A 62 0.55 3.28 8.84
CA GLY A 62 1.18 2.69 10.02
C GLY A 62 0.48 1.45 10.60
N VAL A 63 -0.83 1.26 10.34
CA VAL A 63 -1.53 0.04 10.80
C VAL A 63 -1.12 -1.20 10.01
N GLY A 64 -0.92 -1.05 8.70
CA GLY A 64 -0.72 -2.14 7.77
C GLY A 64 0.66 -2.10 7.14
N HIS A 65 1.69 -2.50 7.89
CA HIS A 65 3.05 -2.61 7.34
C HIS A 65 3.05 -3.51 6.10
N PHE A 66 3.70 -3.04 5.03
CA PHE A 66 3.80 -3.73 3.74
C PHE A 66 2.49 -3.92 2.98
N THR A 67 1.41 -3.25 3.39
CA THR A 67 0.17 -3.20 2.60
C THR A 67 0.25 -2.07 1.57
N PRO A 68 -0.37 -2.25 0.39
CA PRO A 68 -0.38 -1.18 -0.62
C PRO A 68 -1.25 -0.01 -0.15
N SER A 69 -0.66 1.19 -0.11
CA SER A 69 -1.35 2.44 0.25
C SER A 69 -2.36 2.94 -0.78
N THR A 70 -2.30 2.39 -1.99
CA THR A 70 -3.12 2.82 -3.12
C THR A 70 -4.18 1.79 -3.44
N ASN A 71 -5.35 2.27 -3.84
CA ASN A 71 -6.44 1.43 -4.35
C ASN A 71 -6.22 1.01 -5.82
N ASN A 72 -5.05 1.27 -6.42
CA ASN A 72 -4.75 1.05 -7.84
C ASN A 72 -5.13 -0.37 -8.32
N ALA A 73 -4.87 -1.39 -7.51
CA ALA A 73 -5.24 -2.76 -7.84
C ALA A 73 -6.76 -2.95 -7.92
N LEU A 74 -7.52 -2.35 -7.00
CA LEU A 74 -8.98 -2.37 -7.00
C LEU A 74 -9.54 -1.58 -8.18
N GLU A 75 -8.99 -0.40 -8.46
CA GLU A 75 -9.40 0.43 -9.60
C GLU A 75 -9.13 -0.24 -10.94
N ALA A 76 -7.94 -0.83 -11.11
CA ALA A 76 -7.59 -1.61 -12.30
C ALA A 76 -8.54 -2.79 -12.49
N THR A 77 -8.81 -3.55 -11.43
CA THR A 77 -9.75 -4.68 -11.47
C THR A 77 -11.17 -4.22 -11.83
N ASN A 78 -11.66 -3.15 -11.19
CA ASN A 78 -12.94 -2.55 -11.51
C ASN A 78 -13.02 -2.08 -12.96
N ASN A 79 -11.93 -1.53 -13.50
CA ASN A 79 -11.85 -1.11 -14.89
C ASN A 79 -11.94 -2.29 -15.87
N VAL A 80 -11.29 -3.42 -15.57
CA VAL A 80 -11.40 -4.66 -16.37
C VAL A 80 -12.83 -5.17 -16.36
N ILE A 81 -13.46 -5.29 -15.18
CA ILE A 81 -14.88 -5.72 -15.07
C ILE A 81 -15.78 -4.83 -15.92
N LYS A 82 -15.61 -3.51 -15.78
CA LYS A 82 -16.42 -2.54 -16.52
C LYS A 82 -16.18 -2.59 -18.03
N LYS A 83 -14.92 -2.69 -18.49
CA LYS A 83 -14.59 -2.61 -19.92
C LYS A 83 -14.80 -3.93 -20.66
N GLU A 84 -14.49 -5.06 -20.02
CA GLU A 84 -14.41 -6.35 -20.69
C GLU A 84 -15.58 -7.27 -20.38
N HIS A 85 -16.24 -7.09 -19.23
CA HIS A 85 -17.26 -8.04 -18.78
C HIS A 85 -18.67 -7.46 -18.75
N THR A 86 -18.84 -6.21 -18.27
CA THR A 86 -20.17 -5.57 -18.24
C THR A 86 -20.36 -4.55 -19.34
N LEU A 87 -19.32 -4.21 -20.12
CA LEU A 87 -19.35 -3.15 -21.13
C LEU A 87 -19.90 -1.81 -20.60
N ARG A 88 -19.65 -1.53 -19.31
CA ARG A 88 -20.16 -0.39 -18.54
C ARG A 88 -21.67 -0.36 -18.38
N GLU A 89 -22.38 -1.43 -18.71
CA GLU A 89 -23.81 -1.56 -18.48
C GLU A 89 -24.11 -1.95 -17.02
N ARG A 90 -25.26 -1.48 -16.53
CA ARG A 90 -25.80 -1.91 -15.24
C ARG A 90 -26.55 -3.22 -15.43
N LEU A 91 -25.99 -4.30 -14.93
CA LEU A 91 -26.61 -5.62 -15.01
C LEU A 91 -27.57 -5.86 -13.83
N PRO A 92 -28.70 -6.55 -14.04
CA PRO A 92 -29.50 -7.09 -12.95
C PRO A 92 -28.65 -8.04 -12.09
N LEU A 93 -28.90 -8.06 -10.78
CA LEU A 93 -28.10 -8.83 -9.81
C LEU A 93 -27.97 -10.31 -10.20
N SER A 94 -29.04 -10.93 -10.69
CA SER A 94 -29.03 -12.34 -11.14
C SER A 94 -28.03 -12.58 -12.28
N ARG A 95 -27.96 -11.67 -13.25
CA ARG A 95 -27.01 -11.75 -14.36
C ARG A 95 -25.59 -11.43 -13.92
N PHE A 96 -25.43 -10.40 -13.09
CA PHE A 96 -24.12 -10.04 -12.56
C PHE A 96 -23.50 -11.19 -11.75
N LYS A 97 -24.31 -11.91 -10.97
CA LYS A 97 -23.83 -13.07 -10.19
C LYS A 97 -23.24 -14.16 -11.09
N VAL A 98 -23.93 -14.51 -12.18
CA VAL A 98 -23.43 -15.51 -13.14
C VAL A 98 -22.11 -15.03 -13.76
N LEU A 99 -22.09 -13.79 -14.25
CA LEU A 99 -20.89 -13.18 -14.82
C LEU A 99 -19.72 -13.12 -13.83
N ALA A 100 -19.97 -12.82 -12.56
CA ALA A 100 -18.94 -12.78 -11.52
C ALA A 100 -18.29 -14.14 -11.31
N PHE A 101 -19.06 -15.23 -11.31
CA PHE A 101 -18.49 -16.57 -11.25
C PHE A 101 -17.65 -16.91 -12.49
N GLU A 102 -18.11 -16.53 -13.69
CA GLU A 102 -17.36 -16.73 -14.94
C GLU A 102 -16.04 -15.94 -14.94
N ILE A 103 -16.04 -14.71 -14.42
CA ILE A 103 -14.83 -13.88 -14.27
C ILE A 103 -13.82 -14.61 -13.37
N VAL A 104 -14.25 -15.04 -12.19
CA VAL A 104 -13.40 -15.73 -11.22
C VAL A 104 -12.86 -17.04 -11.78
N GLU A 105 -13.72 -17.83 -12.44
CA GLU A 105 -13.32 -19.09 -13.08
C GLU A 105 -12.27 -18.85 -14.18
N LYS A 106 -12.51 -17.85 -15.05
CA LYS A 106 -11.57 -17.47 -16.12
C LYS A 106 -10.24 -17.02 -15.54
N TRP A 107 -10.25 -16.11 -14.57
CA TRP A 107 -9.02 -15.62 -13.95
C TRP A 107 -8.26 -16.72 -13.24
N SER A 108 -8.94 -17.61 -12.50
CA SER A 108 -8.31 -18.76 -11.85
C SER A 108 -7.57 -19.66 -12.85
N LYS A 109 -8.22 -20.03 -13.96
CA LYS A 109 -7.62 -20.87 -15.01
C LYS A 109 -6.50 -20.15 -15.78
N CYS A 110 -6.61 -18.84 -15.97
CA CYS A 110 -5.57 -18.04 -16.63
C CYS A 110 -4.36 -17.78 -15.72
N TYR A 111 -4.57 -17.65 -14.40
CA TYR A 111 -3.49 -17.41 -13.43
C TYR A 111 -2.51 -18.58 -13.34
N GLU A 112 -2.99 -19.82 -13.52
CA GLU A 112 -2.13 -21.02 -13.58
C GLU A 112 -1.07 -20.94 -14.70
N ARG A 113 -1.38 -20.26 -15.81
CA ARG A 113 -0.46 -20.12 -16.95
C ARG A 113 0.62 -19.06 -16.74
N GLY A 114 0.46 -18.18 -15.74
CA GLY A 114 1.30 -17.02 -15.48
C GLY A 114 2.15 -17.12 -14.22
N LEU A 115 2.24 -18.29 -13.58
CA LEU A 115 3.16 -18.51 -12.46
C LEU A 115 4.57 -18.14 -12.91
N LYS A 116 5.08 -16.97 -12.47
CA LYS A 116 6.53 -16.76 -12.39
C LYS A 116 7.04 -17.96 -11.62
N LYS A 117 7.80 -18.83 -12.28
CA LYS A 117 8.41 -19.99 -11.62
C LYS A 117 9.32 -19.42 -10.54
N TYR A 118 8.85 -19.48 -9.30
CA TYR A 118 9.68 -19.14 -8.16
C TYR A 118 10.81 -20.17 -8.14
N ASN A 119 12.03 -19.69 -8.30
CA ASN A 119 13.18 -20.58 -8.29
C ASN A 119 13.46 -20.90 -6.82
N TYR A 120 12.92 -22.01 -6.32
CA TYR A 120 13.10 -22.45 -4.92
C TYR A 120 14.56 -22.76 -4.58
N LYS A 121 15.41 -22.86 -5.60
CA LYS A 121 16.86 -22.97 -5.46
C LYS A 121 17.49 -21.72 -6.08
N GLN A 122 18.09 -20.89 -5.23
CA GLN A 122 18.84 -19.73 -5.69
C GLN A 122 19.98 -20.23 -6.57
N THR A 123 19.97 -19.85 -7.85
CA THR A 123 21.08 -20.13 -8.75
C THR A 123 22.10 -19.04 -8.52
N ILE A 124 23.25 -19.39 -7.94
CA ILE A 124 24.34 -18.43 -7.74
C ILE A 124 24.94 -18.14 -9.11
N SER A 125 24.63 -16.98 -9.67
CA SER A 125 25.20 -16.51 -10.93
C SER A 125 26.67 -16.13 -10.74
N LEU A 126 27.43 -16.09 -11.84
CA LEU A 126 28.79 -15.55 -11.82
C LEU A 126 28.83 -14.10 -11.33
N GLU A 127 27.81 -13.31 -11.68
CA GLU A 127 27.63 -11.94 -11.19
C GLU A 127 27.49 -11.92 -9.66
N LEU A 128 26.62 -12.76 -9.08
CA LEU A 128 26.43 -12.83 -7.63
C LEU A 128 27.72 -13.27 -6.92
N TRP A 129 28.45 -14.23 -7.50
CA TRP A 129 29.77 -14.64 -7.02
C TRP A 129 30.80 -13.49 -7.06
N THR A 130 30.82 -12.72 -8.15
CA THR A 130 31.75 -11.60 -8.33
C THR A 130 31.45 -10.49 -7.32
N THR A 131 30.18 -10.18 -7.11
CA THR A 131 29.73 -9.21 -6.09
C THR A 131 30.10 -9.68 -4.70
N GLY A 132 29.87 -10.96 -4.37
CA GLY A 132 30.27 -11.55 -3.09
C GLY A 132 31.79 -11.52 -2.87
N TYR A 133 32.59 -11.82 -3.90
CA TYR A 133 34.04 -11.74 -3.84
C TYR A 133 34.53 -10.30 -3.61
N GLN A 134 33.97 -9.33 -4.34
CA GLN A 134 34.27 -7.91 -4.14
C GLN A 134 33.89 -7.46 -2.73
N TRP A 135 32.77 -7.93 -2.19
CA TRP A 135 32.32 -7.65 -0.83
C TRP A 135 33.34 -8.08 0.23
N VAL A 136 33.84 -9.32 0.10
CA VAL A 136 34.86 -9.88 0.99
C VAL A 136 36.18 -9.13 0.81
N LYS A 137 36.57 -8.82 -0.44
CA LYS A 137 37.80 -8.08 -0.74
C LYS A 137 37.80 -6.67 -0.15
N LEU A 138 36.64 -6.00 -0.14
CA LEU A 138 36.46 -4.67 0.45
C LEU A 138 36.32 -4.70 1.98
N ASN A 139 36.27 -5.88 2.60
CA ASN A 139 36.12 -6.06 4.05
C ASN A 139 34.93 -5.26 4.63
N LYS A 140 33.79 -5.28 3.93
CA LYS A 140 32.58 -4.56 4.34
C LYS A 140 31.96 -5.19 5.59
N SER A 141 31.79 -4.40 6.65
CA SER A 141 31.14 -4.84 7.90
C SER A 141 29.63 -4.64 7.86
N ILE A 142 28.90 -5.61 8.42
CA ILE A 142 27.43 -5.57 8.55
C ILE A 142 27.11 -5.37 10.03
N LEU A 143 26.16 -4.49 10.34
CA LEU A 143 25.55 -4.41 11.67
C LEU A 143 24.21 -5.14 11.66
N SER A 144 23.88 -5.82 12.75
CA SER A 144 22.57 -6.45 12.92
C SER A 144 21.96 -6.06 14.25
N THR A 145 20.67 -5.71 14.23
CA THR A 145 19.87 -5.44 15.43
C THR A 145 18.69 -6.38 15.45
N GLU A 146 18.42 -7.00 16.60
CA GLU A 146 17.28 -7.89 16.80
C GLU A 146 16.16 -7.12 17.49
N CYS A 147 14.95 -7.16 16.93
CA CYS A 147 13.76 -6.52 17.49
C CYS A 147 12.54 -7.42 17.24
N ASP A 148 11.85 -7.84 18.30
CA ASP A 148 10.57 -8.55 18.24
C ASP A 148 10.51 -9.73 17.24
N ASN A 149 11.53 -10.58 17.23
CA ASN A 149 11.74 -11.74 16.33
C ASN A 149 12.16 -11.41 14.88
N LEU A 150 12.53 -10.17 14.58
CA LEU A 150 13.11 -9.76 13.30
C LEU A 150 14.56 -9.32 13.48
N VAL A 151 15.44 -9.80 12.60
CA VAL A 151 16.83 -9.34 12.52
C VAL A 151 16.94 -8.32 11.40
N GLN A 152 17.20 -7.07 11.77
CA GLN A 152 17.49 -6.00 10.82
C GLN A 152 18.99 -5.98 10.52
N TYR A 153 19.35 -6.08 9.24
CA TYR A 153 20.74 -5.96 8.79
C TYR A 153 20.95 -4.60 8.14
N TYR A 154 21.98 -3.89 8.56
CA TYR A 154 22.41 -2.64 7.96
C TYR A 154 23.61 -2.90 7.06
N ILE A 155 23.55 -2.38 5.84
CA ILE A 155 24.51 -2.64 4.77
C ILE A 155 25.13 -1.31 4.33
N PRO A 156 26.47 -1.16 4.35
CA PRO A 156 27.13 0.08 3.92
C PRO A 156 26.98 0.29 2.42
N ALA A 157 26.62 1.52 2.04
CA ALA A 157 26.33 1.90 0.65
C ALA A 157 27.60 2.18 -0.15
N GLY A 158 27.58 1.93 -1.47
CA GLY A 158 28.69 2.28 -2.36
C GLY A 158 30.01 1.59 -1.99
N ASP A 159 31.11 2.35 -1.91
CA ASP A 159 32.45 1.84 -1.55
C ASP A 159 32.73 1.86 -0.04
N GLU A 160 31.75 2.26 0.79
CA GLU A 160 31.92 2.32 2.24
C GLU A 160 32.13 0.92 2.82
N THR A 161 33.10 0.82 3.74
CA THR A 161 33.50 -0.45 4.35
C THR A 161 32.92 -0.65 5.74
N LYS A 162 32.40 0.40 6.38
CA LYS A 162 31.87 0.37 7.75
C LYS A 162 30.67 1.28 7.92
N ILE A 163 29.78 0.89 8.82
CA ILE A 163 28.65 1.70 9.28
C ILE A 163 29.10 2.42 10.54
N ILE A 164 28.95 3.75 10.57
CA ILE A 164 29.29 4.58 11.72
C ILE A 164 27.97 4.87 12.45
N ASN A 165 27.94 4.58 13.75
CA ASN A 165 26.79 4.84 14.63
C ASN A 165 26.59 6.34 14.87
#